data_AF-X1JCS7-F1
#
_entry.id   AF-X1JCS7-F1
#
_cell.length_a   1.000
_cell.length_b   1.000
_cell.length_c   1.000
_cell.angle_alpha   90.00
_cell.angle_beta   90.00
_cell.angle_gamma   90.00
#
_symmetry.space_group_name_H-M   'P 1'
#
loop_
_entity.id
_entity.type
_entity.pdbx_description
1 polymer ?
#
loop_
_entity_poly.entity_id
_entity_poly.type
_entity_poly.pdbx_seq_one_letter_code
_entity_poly.pdbx_strand_id
1 'polypeptide(L)'
;LIFSVFQYLIGNTDWSIPGLHNVRLIFLPGPKYIPVPFDFDFSGLVGTSYAIPDPKIPIESILQRLYRGPCVELETILPVLELFNRKKPEIYNLISDFEYLEQKERAKILRYFDKFYETLNNDRKLKREFILKCSETKYIRK
;
A
#
# COMPACT_ATOMS: atom_id res chain seq x y z
N LEU A 1 -6.38 9.23 1.52
CA LEU A 1 -6.47 7.87 2.12
C LEU A 1 -6.37 6.76 1.09
N ILE A 2 -7.16 6.77 0.00
CA ILE A 2 -7.10 5.75 -1.07
C ILE A 2 -5.65 5.49 -1.52
N PHE A 3 -4.89 6.56 -1.81
CA PHE A 3 -3.47 6.48 -2.15
C PHE A 3 -2.66 5.65 -1.14
N SER A 4 -2.73 5.99 0.16
CA SER A 4 -1.93 5.30 1.19
C SER A 4 -2.36 3.85 1.42
N VAL A 5 -3.67 3.54 1.28
CA VAL A 5 -4.16 2.16 1.36
C VAL A 5 -3.73 1.36 0.14
N PHE A 6 -3.70 1.96 -1.05
CA PHE A 6 -3.14 1.33 -2.25
C PHE A 6 -1.65 1.02 -2.07
N GLN A 7 -0.86 1.98 -1.57
CA GLN A 7 0.57 1.73 -1.29
C GLN A 7 0.74 0.60 -0.26
N TYR A 8 -0.11 0.53 0.76
CA TYR A 8 -0.11 -0.58 1.72
C TYR A 8 -0.51 -1.92 1.09
N LEU A 9 -1.51 -1.96 0.19
CA LEU A 9 -1.90 -3.18 -0.56
C LEU A 9 -0.68 -3.80 -1.26
N ILE A 10 0.06 -2.99 -1.99
CA ILE A 10 1.24 -3.43 -2.74
C ILE A 10 2.52 -3.50 -1.89
N GLY A 11 2.46 -3.15 -0.61
CA GLY A 11 3.63 -3.15 0.28
C GLY A 11 4.71 -2.15 -0.12
N ASN A 12 4.33 -1.03 -0.72
CA ASN A 12 5.27 0.00 -1.15
C ASN A 12 5.46 1.05 -0.04
N THR A 13 6.71 1.17 0.39
CA THR A 13 7.15 2.19 1.36
C THR A 13 8.02 3.25 0.72
N ASP A 14 8.35 3.18 -0.57
CA ASP A 14 9.23 4.12 -1.25
C ASP A 14 8.45 5.24 -1.95
N TRP A 15 7.85 6.14 -1.16
CA TRP A 15 7.14 7.32 -1.67
C TRP A 15 7.10 8.44 -0.62
N SER A 16 6.87 9.67 -1.07
CA SER A 16 6.62 10.84 -0.21
C SER A 16 5.79 11.90 -0.94
N ILE A 17 4.57 12.20 -0.46
CA ILE A 17 3.75 13.29 -1.02
C ILE A 17 4.41 14.66 -0.78
N PRO A 18 4.85 15.02 0.45
CA PRO A 18 5.51 16.30 0.67
C PRO A 18 6.87 16.42 -0.04
N GLY A 19 7.58 15.31 -0.20
CA GLY A 19 8.89 15.26 -0.88
C GLY A 19 8.79 15.08 -2.40
N LEU A 20 7.59 14.87 -2.95
CA LEU A 20 7.37 14.53 -4.37
C LEU A 20 8.19 13.31 -4.84
N HIS A 21 8.53 12.41 -3.93
CA HIS A 21 9.27 11.18 -4.20
C HIS A 21 8.30 10.10 -4.66
N ASN A 22 8.51 9.55 -5.87
CA ASN A 22 7.69 8.51 -6.49
C ASN A 22 6.19 8.84 -6.54
N VAL A 23 5.88 10.13 -6.68
CA VAL A 23 4.51 10.64 -6.81
C VAL A 23 4.49 11.90 -7.68
N ARG A 24 3.48 11.99 -8.55
CA ARG A 24 3.12 13.23 -9.26
C ARG A 24 1.79 13.74 -8.74
N LEU A 25 1.65 15.06 -8.64
CA LEU A 25 0.41 15.68 -8.21
C LEU A 25 -0.33 16.22 -9.43
N ILE A 26 -1.57 15.77 -9.62
CA ILE A 26 -2.50 16.39 -10.56
C ILE A 26 -3.34 17.39 -9.78
N PHE A 27 -3.20 18.68 -10.10
CA PHE A 27 -3.95 19.73 -9.46
C PHE A 27 -5.35 19.85 -10.06
N LEU A 28 -6.35 19.98 -9.20
CA LEU A 28 -7.74 20.23 -9.56
C LEU A 28 -8.08 21.69 -9.23
N PRO A 29 -9.21 22.23 -9.73
CA PRO A 29 -9.66 23.56 -9.33
C PRO A 29 -9.73 23.72 -7.80
N GLY A 30 -9.15 24.81 -7.29
CA GLY A 30 -9.02 25.09 -5.85
C GLY A 30 -7.79 24.44 -5.21
N PRO A 31 -7.78 24.21 -3.88
CA PRO A 31 -6.63 23.66 -3.15
C PRO A 31 -6.51 22.12 -3.25
N LYS A 32 -7.22 21.49 -4.18
CA LYS A 32 -7.34 20.03 -4.28
C LYS A 32 -6.30 19.45 -5.24
N TYR A 33 -5.80 18.26 -4.91
CA TYR A 33 -4.89 17.53 -5.77
C TYR A 33 -5.15 16.02 -5.68
N ILE A 34 -4.75 15.30 -6.73
CA ILE A 34 -4.73 13.84 -6.78
C ILE A 34 -3.26 13.39 -6.87
N PRO A 35 -2.73 12.68 -5.85
CA PRO A 35 -1.43 12.06 -5.95
C PRO A 35 -1.51 10.80 -6.83
N VAL A 36 -0.66 10.74 -7.85
CA VAL A 36 -0.50 9.59 -8.74
C VAL A 36 0.85 8.96 -8.45
N PRO A 37 0.88 7.73 -7.92
CA PRO A 37 2.14 7.06 -7.65
C PRO A 37 2.75 6.49 -8.93
N PHE A 38 4.08 6.45 -8.96
CA PHE A 38 4.86 5.77 -10.00
C PHE A 38 6.08 5.12 -9.34
N ASP A 39 6.80 4.30 -10.10
CA ASP A 39 7.97 3.54 -9.62
C ASP A 39 7.64 2.54 -8.49
N PHE A 40 7.40 1.28 -8.86
CA PHE A 40 6.90 0.24 -7.95
C PHE A 40 7.90 -0.90 -7.71
N ASP A 41 9.12 -0.76 -8.21
CA ASP A 41 10.19 -1.76 -8.07
C ASP A 41 10.57 -2.05 -6.61
N PHE A 42 10.43 -1.06 -5.72
CA PHE A 42 10.60 -1.17 -4.27
C PHE A 42 9.37 -1.69 -3.50
N SER A 43 8.29 -2.05 -4.21
CA SER A 43 7.10 -2.61 -3.58
C SER A 43 7.27 -4.08 -3.19
N GLY A 44 6.73 -4.47 -2.04
CA GLY A 44 6.69 -5.87 -1.62
C GLY A 44 5.94 -6.80 -2.58
N LEU A 45 5.01 -6.25 -3.37
CA LEU A 45 4.31 -6.97 -4.44
C LEU A 45 5.27 -7.44 -5.54
N VAL A 46 6.14 -6.54 -6.03
CA VAL A 46 7.15 -6.87 -7.05
C VAL A 46 8.24 -7.73 -6.42
N GLY A 47 8.70 -7.38 -5.22
CA GLY A 47 9.63 -8.22 -4.45
C GLY A 47 10.98 -8.39 -5.14
N THR A 48 11.53 -7.31 -5.68
CA THR A 48 12.86 -7.30 -6.32
C THR A 48 13.95 -7.64 -5.29
N SER A 49 15.03 -8.31 -5.74
CA SER A 49 16.11 -8.76 -4.87
C SER A 49 17.05 -7.64 -4.40
N TYR A 50 17.08 -6.53 -5.14
CA TYR A 50 17.95 -5.38 -4.84
C TYR A 50 17.27 -4.33 -3.95
N ALA A 51 15.95 -4.37 -3.81
CA ALA A 51 15.25 -3.39 -2.99
C ALA A 51 15.46 -3.68 -1.50
N ILE A 52 15.95 -2.66 -0.80
CA ILE A 52 16.23 -2.70 0.64
C ILE A 52 15.35 -1.64 1.30
N PRO A 53 14.66 -1.96 2.42
CA PRO A 53 13.89 -0.95 3.12
C PRO A 53 14.74 0.24 3.56
N ASP A 54 14.11 1.42 3.63
CA ASP A 54 14.78 2.58 4.22
C ASP A 54 15.13 2.26 5.70
N PRO A 55 16.39 2.43 6.15
CA PRO A 55 16.77 2.09 7.52
C PRO A 55 16.04 2.92 8.59
N LYS A 56 15.34 4.00 8.20
CA LYS A 56 14.55 4.85 9.10
C LYS A 56 13.15 4.31 9.37
N ILE A 57 12.67 3.31 8.64
CA ILE A 57 11.36 2.66 8.89
C ILE A 57 11.50 1.33 9.64
N PRO A 58 10.52 0.93 10.46
CA PRO A 58 10.59 -0.27 11.30
C PRO A 58 10.21 -1.55 10.54
N ILE A 59 10.82 -1.79 9.37
CA ILE A 59 10.67 -3.05 8.63
C ILE A 59 12.05 -3.58 8.20
N GLU A 60 12.19 -4.90 8.23
CA GLU A 60 13.45 -5.60 7.92
C GLU A 60 13.48 -6.11 6.47
N SER A 61 12.32 -6.15 5.81
CA SER A 61 12.17 -6.64 4.44
C SER A 61 11.12 -5.84 3.70
N ILE A 62 11.35 -5.56 2.41
CA ILE A 62 10.36 -4.91 1.54
C ILE A 62 9.06 -5.73 1.40
N LEU A 63 9.09 -7.02 1.72
CA LEU A 63 7.91 -7.88 1.72
C LEU A 63 6.99 -7.58 2.91
N GLN A 64 7.49 -6.94 3.98
CA GLN A 64 6.68 -6.50 5.10
C GLN A 64 5.90 -5.24 4.73
N ARG A 65 4.62 -5.19 5.12
CA ARG A 65 3.81 -4.00 4.92
C ARG A 65 4.00 -3.04 6.08
N LEU A 66 4.00 -1.75 5.77
CA LEU A 66 3.98 -0.67 6.73
C LEU A 66 2.99 0.40 6.25
N TYR A 67 2.01 0.74 7.08
CA TYR A 67 1.07 1.79 6.75
C TYR A 67 1.72 3.16 6.98
N ARG A 68 2.06 3.85 5.88
CA ARG A 68 2.68 5.19 5.88
C ARG A 68 1.68 6.33 5.61
N GLY A 69 0.39 6.05 5.70
CA GLY A 69 -0.66 7.06 5.56
C GLY A 69 -0.83 7.92 6.81
N PRO A 70 -1.69 8.95 6.76
CA PRO A 70 -1.98 9.76 7.94
C PRO A 70 -2.67 8.93 9.04
N CYS A 71 -2.34 9.22 10.29
CA CYS A 71 -3.13 8.75 11.43
C CYS A 71 -4.51 9.40 11.40
N VAL A 72 -5.55 8.58 11.35
CA VAL A 72 -6.95 9.01 11.36
C VAL A 72 -7.76 8.06 12.23
N GLU A 73 -8.93 8.53 12.67
CA GLU A 73 -9.88 7.68 13.38
C GLU A 73 -10.37 6.53 12.49
N LEU A 74 -10.76 5.43 13.14
CA LEU A 74 -11.19 4.21 12.46
C LEU A 74 -12.34 4.50 11.48
N GLU A 75 -13.32 5.28 11.91
CA GLU A 75 -14.50 5.67 11.13
C GLU A 75 -14.13 6.42 9.84
N THR A 76 -12.98 7.12 9.84
CA THR A 76 -12.51 7.88 8.68
C THR A 76 -11.90 6.96 7.62
N ILE A 77 -11.20 5.90 8.03
CA ILE A 77 -10.53 4.99 7.10
C ILE A 77 -11.43 3.84 6.66
N LEU A 78 -12.41 3.43 7.46
CA LEU A 78 -13.33 2.32 7.18
C LEU A 78 -13.97 2.37 5.78
N PRO A 79 -14.54 3.49 5.30
CA PRO A 79 -15.14 3.55 3.96
C PRO A 79 -14.13 3.27 2.82
N VAL A 80 -12.86 3.63 3.04
CA VAL A 80 -11.78 3.35 2.09
C VAL A 80 -11.44 1.86 2.13
N LEU A 81 -11.29 1.26 3.31
CA LEU A 81 -11.01 -0.18 3.42
C LEU A 81 -12.16 -1.02 2.82
N GLU A 82 -13.41 -0.60 3.01
CA GLU A 82 -14.58 -1.23 2.41
C GLU A 82 -14.56 -1.12 0.88
N LEU A 83 -14.11 0.01 0.31
CA LEU A 83 -13.90 0.13 -1.13
C LEU A 83 -12.92 -0.93 -1.66
N PHE A 84 -11.82 -1.18 -0.94
CA PHE A 84 -10.86 -2.24 -1.33
C PHE A 84 -11.46 -3.65 -1.21
N ASN A 85 -12.33 -3.90 -0.24
CA ASN A 85 -13.09 -5.15 -0.13
C ASN A 85 -14.07 -5.33 -1.30
N ARG A 86 -14.82 -4.29 -1.66
CA ARG A 86 -15.73 -4.32 -2.83
C ARG A 86 -14.98 -4.53 -4.14
N LYS A 87 -13.78 -3.96 -4.26
CA LYS A 87 -12.91 -4.09 -5.45
C LYS A 87 -12.05 -5.36 -5.46
N LYS A 88 -12.13 -6.21 -4.43
CA LYS A 88 -11.34 -7.44 -4.34
C LYS A 88 -11.45 -8.33 -5.59
N PRO A 89 -12.65 -8.63 -6.14
CA PRO A 89 -12.74 -9.49 -7.33
C PRO A 89 -12.01 -8.88 -8.53
N GLU A 90 -12.18 -7.58 -8.78
CA GLU A 90 -11.53 -6.88 -9.89
C GLU A 90 -9.99 -6.89 -9.75
N ILE A 91 -9.48 -6.67 -8.53
CA ILE A 91 -8.04 -6.71 -8.25
C ILE A 91 -7.46 -8.12 -8.46
N TYR A 92 -8.17 -9.17 -8.04
CA TYR A 92 -7.71 -10.56 -8.21
C TYR A 92 -7.76 -11.00 -9.67
N ASN A 93 -8.81 -10.60 -10.40
CA ASN A 93 -8.96 -10.91 -11.82
C ASN A 93 -7.85 -10.25 -12.64
N LEU A 94 -7.47 -9.01 -12.32
CA LEU A 94 -6.35 -8.32 -12.99
C LEU A 94 -5.07 -9.15 -12.98
N ILE A 95 -4.78 -9.89 -11.90
CA ILE A 95 -3.58 -10.74 -11.82
C ILE A 95 -3.83 -12.12 -12.42
N SER A 96 -4.99 -12.71 -12.16
CA SER A 96 -5.34 -14.06 -12.63
C SER A 96 -5.40 -14.13 -14.16
N ASP A 97 -5.90 -13.07 -14.79
CA ASP A 97 -6.16 -12.98 -16.23
C ASP A 97 -4.95 -12.41 -17.00
N PHE A 98 -3.89 -11.99 -16.31
CA PHE A 98 -2.72 -11.39 -16.98
C PHE A 98 -1.82 -12.46 -17.60
N GLU A 99 -1.99 -12.66 -18.90
CA GLU A 99 -1.35 -13.74 -19.67
C GLU A 99 0.18 -13.74 -19.61
N TYR A 100 0.81 -12.56 -19.53
CA TYR A 100 2.28 -12.41 -19.52
C TYR A 100 2.94 -12.72 -18.17
N LEU A 101 2.17 -12.96 -17.12
CA LEU A 101 2.71 -13.35 -15.81
C LEU A 101 2.72 -14.86 -15.66
N GLU A 102 3.86 -15.45 -15.32
CA GLU A 102 3.95 -16.89 -15.08
C GLU A 102 3.04 -17.33 -13.93
N GLN A 103 2.54 -18.57 -14.00
CA GLN A 103 1.62 -19.12 -13.01
C GLN A 103 2.17 -19.05 -11.58
N LYS A 104 3.48 -19.27 -11.41
CA LYS A 104 4.16 -19.19 -10.11
C LYS A 104 4.13 -17.78 -9.54
N GLU A 105 4.40 -16.77 -10.37
CA GLU A 105 4.37 -15.37 -9.96
C GLU A 105 2.93 -14.89 -9.70
N ARG A 106 1.95 -15.30 -10.53
CA ARG A 106 0.52 -15.08 -10.23
C ARG A 106 0.17 -15.59 -8.84
N ALA A 107 0.51 -16.85 -8.54
CA ALA A 107 0.22 -17.45 -7.24
C ALA A 107 0.94 -16.73 -6.08
N LYS A 108 2.17 -16.24 -6.29
CA LYS A 108 2.91 -15.45 -5.29
C LYS A 108 2.20 -14.13 -5.01
N ILE A 109 1.78 -13.40 -6.04
CA ILE A 109 1.05 -12.14 -5.91
C ILE A 109 -0.29 -12.34 -5.21
N LEU A 110 -1.09 -13.32 -5.64
CA LEU A 110 -2.40 -13.59 -5.04
C LEU A 110 -2.27 -13.92 -3.55
N ARG A 111 -1.29 -14.75 -3.15
CA ARG A 111 -0.98 -14.99 -1.73
C ARG A 111 -0.54 -13.72 -1.00
N TYR A 112 0.15 -12.81 -1.68
CA TYR A 112 0.52 -11.53 -1.10
C TYR A 112 -0.72 -10.68 -0.82
N PHE A 113 -1.68 -10.63 -1.75
CA PHE A 113 -2.97 -9.97 -1.57
C PHE A 113 -3.82 -10.63 -0.49
N ASP A 114 -3.83 -11.96 -0.38
CA ASP A 114 -4.56 -12.66 0.68
C ASP A 114 -4.18 -12.15 2.08
N LYS A 115 -2.88 -11.95 2.34
CA LYS A 115 -2.39 -11.38 3.61
C LYS A 115 -2.86 -9.94 3.86
N PHE A 116 -3.03 -9.13 2.79
CA PHE A 116 -3.63 -7.81 2.93
C PHE A 116 -5.09 -7.93 3.34
N TYR A 117 -5.88 -8.75 2.63
CA TYR A 117 -7.30 -8.93 2.96
C TYR A 117 -7.54 -9.63 4.30
N GLU A 118 -6.63 -10.49 4.75
CA GLU A 118 -6.65 -11.07 6.09
C GLU A 118 -6.47 -9.99 7.18
N THR A 119 -5.63 -8.98 6.90
CA THR A 119 -5.45 -7.83 7.80
C THR A 119 -6.70 -6.98 7.85
N LEU A 120 -7.28 -6.66 6.68
CA LEU A 120 -8.47 -5.82 6.56
C LEU A 120 -9.71 -6.45 7.20
N ASN A 121 -9.85 -7.77 7.10
CA ASN A 121 -11.03 -8.50 7.57
C ASN A 121 -10.83 -9.11 8.96
N ASN A 122 -9.85 -8.62 9.72
CA ASN A 122 -9.63 -8.97 11.11
C ASN A 122 -9.48 -7.70 11.95
N ASP A 123 -10.50 -7.37 12.75
CA ASP A 123 -10.56 -6.12 13.52
C ASP A 123 -9.30 -5.84 14.34
N ARG A 124 -8.73 -6.87 14.96
CA ARG A 124 -7.51 -6.73 15.77
C ARG A 124 -6.31 -6.36 14.90
N LYS A 125 -6.14 -7.03 13.75
CA LYS A 125 -5.03 -6.74 12.81
C LYS A 125 -5.22 -5.40 12.14
N LEU A 126 -6.43 -5.07 11.69
CA LEU A 126 -6.77 -3.78 11.10
C LEU A 126 -6.44 -2.64 12.07
N LYS A 127 -6.97 -2.68 13.31
CA LYS A 127 -6.71 -1.64 14.31
C LYS A 127 -5.22 -1.54 14.62
N ARG A 128 -4.52 -2.67 14.71
CA ARG A 128 -3.07 -2.66 14.92
C ARG A 128 -2.35 -1.91 13.80
N GLU A 129 -2.57 -2.29 12.55
CA GLU A 129 -1.77 -1.79 11.43
C GLU A 129 -2.17 -0.37 11.00
N PHE A 130 -3.46 0.00 11.04
CA PHE A 130 -3.93 1.30 10.54
C PHE A 130 -4.15 2.36 11.62
N ILE A 131 -4.34 1.97 12.89
CA ILE A 131 -4.67 2.91 13.97
C ILE A 131 -3.55 2.98 15.00
N LEU A 132 -3.10 1.85 15.54
CA LEU A 132 -2.09 1.84 16.61
C LEU A 132 -0.69 2.14 16.08
N LYS A 133 -0.33 1.60 14.91
CA LYS A 133 0.99 1.75 14.30
C LYS A 133 1.15 2.91 13.32
N CYS A 134 0.09 3.69 13.05
CA CYS A 134 0.15 4.77 12.07
C CYS A 134 1.22 5.83 12.41
N SER A 135 1.57 5.97 13.68
CA SER A 135 2.57 6.90 14.21
C SER A 135 4.00 6.35 14.19
N GLU A 136 4.19 5.05 13.99
CA GLU A 136 5.53 4.42 13.88
C GLU A 136 6.25 4.89 12.61
N THR A 137 5.51 5.46 11.66
CA THR A 137 6.07 6.14 10.50
C THR A 137 6.40 7.59 10.86
N LYS A 138 7.63 7.85 11.36
CA LYS A 138 8.16 9.23 11.34
C LYS A 138 8.14 9.73 9.90
N TYR A 139 7.80 11.00 9.67
CA TYR A 139 7.92 11.62 8.34
C TYR A 139 9.37 11.51 7.88
N ILE A 140 9.62 10.58 6.95
CA ILE A 140 10.91 10.48 6.28
C ILE A 140 10.85 11.41 5.08
N ARG A 141 11.62 12.50 5.13
CA ARG A 141 12.03 13.20 3.91
C ARG A 141 12.94 12.24 3.15
N LYS A 142 12.37 11.57 2.15
CA LYS A 142 13.10 11.04 1.00
C LYS A 142 13.53 12.23 0.17
#